data_AF-A0A6P7GLE5-F1
#
_entry.id   AF-A0A6P7GLE5-F1
#
_cell.length_a   1.000
_cell.length_b   1.000
_cell.length_c   1.000
_cell.angle_alpha   90.00
_cell.angle_beta   90.00
_cell.angle_gamma   90.00
#
_symmetry.space_group_name_H-M   'P 1'
#
loop_
_entity.id
_entity.type
_entity.pdbx_description
1 polymer ?
#
loop_
_entity_poly.entity_id
_entity_poly.type
_entity_poly.pdbx_seq_one_letter_code
_entity_poly.pdbx_strand_id
1 'polypeptide(L)'
;MYLFLLGFSSILAIAACENFIINNEKCQIPDFPVFSEDVKPYHTKLNYISCNDSQLLTYTTVENNTAYLHLDRTSFNSETIDCCYKYVTRKGSKAEPDVGIEYSKCHPFNSTVALEGNIVSVKCNLANNKKFKNAHSPIVITKAVEKKLKKFKKEAKKRPLSVLFMLIDGVSRLNMERQMPLTKKFLLANNFTEFRPYSKVEDNSFPNFNALITGFTLKQSNEICKPYEIGGLDKCPMIWYDFRDLGYATAYAEDWPKLSTYNWGNKKGFKNPPTDYYFRPYMEAATNLGTKTHDKMPYCAGPETQGERIMNIAKDFSTTFKDQPSFGVFWMNTFSHDRLSSPSRMDEKFKKFVEDLKSEGILDRSMVVVFADHGYRGPPVPRYKDTYQGWYEDRNPMNFISLPKWFQEEYPKKYQNFKDNSKKYTSTYDFYLTLQEILATSVENYTMTGSKACPTCHSFFAEIPDKRSCADAGISYWCSCEGKKN
;
A
#
# COMPACT_ATOMS: atom_id res chain seq x y z
N MET A 1 50.81 4.43 -21.98
CA MET A 1 50.67 5.79 -21.42
C MET A 1 49.20 6.20 -21.51
N TYR A 2 48.35 5.67 -20.62
CA TYR A 2 46.96 6.09 -20.30
C TYR A 2 46.44 5.12 -19.21
N LEU A 3 47.19 5.05 -18.11
CA LEU A 3 46.69 4.68 -16.78
C LEU A 3 46.86 5.95 -15.95
N PHE A 4 46.00 6.16 -14.94
CA PHE A 4 45.77 7.39 -14.16
C PHE A 4 44.71 8.32 -14.77
N LEU A 5 43.47 8.20 -14.30
CA LEU A 5 42.52 9.32 -14.05
C LEU A 5 41.11 8.89 -13.57
N LEU A 6 40.87 7.64 -13.15
CA LEU A 6 39.58 7.21 -12.57
C LEU A 6 39.55 7.11 -11.04
N GLY A 7 40.57 7.63 -10.34
CA GLY A 7 40.75 7.46 -8.88
C GLY A 7 40.41 8.67 -8.00
N PHE A 8 40.05 9.83 -8.56
CA PHE A 8 40.03 11.08 -7.78
C PHE A 8 38.67 11.78 -7.61
N SER A 9 37.58 11.25 -8.17
CA SER A 9 36.25 11.86 -7.97
C SER A 9 35.52 11.36 -6.71
N SER A 10 36.03 10.33 -6.04
CA SER A 10 35.37 9.72 -4.87
C SER A 10 35.85 10.27 -3.53
N ILE A 11 36.84 11.17 -3.53
CA ILE A 11 37.54 11.63 -2.31
C ILE A 11 37.11 13.03 -1.88
N LEU A 12 36.36 13.78 -2.70
CA LEU A 12 36.01 15.19 -2.44
C LEU A 12 34.53 15.48 -2.13
N ALA A 13 33.72 14.44 -1.90
CA ALA A 13 32.35 14.59 -1.36
C ALA A 13 32.24 14.26 0.14
N ILE A 14 33.35 14.07 0.85
CA ILE A 14 33.39 13.96 2.33
C ILE A 14 33.49 15.36 2.97
N ALA A 15 32.93 16.38 2.30
CA ALA A 15 32.72 17.68 2.91
C ALA A 15 31.39 17.66 3.68
N ALA A 16 31.49 17.22 4.94
CA ALA A 16 30.60 17.58 6.06
C ALA A 16 29.08 17.31 5.91
N CYS A 17 28.65 16.05 6.04
CA CYS A 17 27.40 15.80 6.77
C CYS A 17 27.75 15.77 8.27
N GLU A 18 27.57 16.89 8.98
CA GLU A 18 27.78 16.96 10.43
C GLU A 18 26.59 16.33 11.21
N ASN A 19 25.45 16.13 10.56
CA ASN A 19 24.22 15.62 11.16
C ASN A 19 23.89 14.21 10.64
N PHE A 20 23.35 13.38 11.54
CA PHE A 20 23.05 11.98 11.29
C PHE A 20 21.65 11.63 11.82
N ILE A 21 20.85 10.87 11.06
CA ILE A 21 19.57 10.33 11.56
C ILE A 21 19.79 9.13 12.49
N ILE A 22 20.91 8.43 12.32
CA ILE A 22 21.41 7.40 13.22
C ILE A 22 22.89 7.65 13.44
N ASN A 23 23.32 7.78 14.69
CA ASN A 23 24.72 7.94 15.04
C ASN A 23 25.03 7.15 16.31
N ASN A 24 25.36 5.87 16.14
CA ASN A 24 25.81 5.01 17.23
C ASN A 24 27.13 4.31 16.85
N GLU A 25 27.69 3.53 17.76
CA GLU A 25 28.99 2.84 17.57
C GLU A 25 28.96 1.79 16.44
N LYS A 26 27.79 1.27 16.08
CA LYS A 26 27.62 0.21 15.08
C LYS A 26 27.11 0.70 13.73
N CYS A 27 26.53 1.90 13.68
CA CYS A 27 25.85 2.42 12.51
C CYS A 27 25.85 3.95 12.50
N GLN A 28 26.20 4.52 11.35
CA GLN A 28 25.98 5.91 11.03
C GLN A 28 25.17 6.03 9.74
N ILE A 29 24.11 6.83 9.77
CA ILE A 29 23.30 7.17 8.59
C ILE A 29 23.20 8.71 8.52
N PRO A 30 23.75 9.36 7.48
CA PRO A 30 23.71 10.82 7.35
C PRO A 30 22.28 11.37 7.32
N ASP A 31 22.07 12.58 7.87
CA ASP A 31 20.82 13.34 7.73
C ASP A 31 20.90 14.25 6.51
N PHE A 32 20.50 13.72 5.36
CA PHE A 32 20.52 14.43 4.10
C PHE A 32 19.52 15.60 4.07
N PRO A 33 19.88 16.75 3.45
CA PRO A 33 18.93 17.80 3.18
C PRO A 33 17.85 17.32 2.19
N VAL A 34 16.70 18.00 2.19
CA VAL A 34 15.61 17.69 1.25
C VAL A 34 16.08 17.80 -0.21
N PHE A 35 16.93 18.79 -0.51
CA PHE A 35 17.50 19.01 -1.85
C PHE A 35 19.02 19.17 -1.77
N SER A 36 19.78 18.07 -1.88
CA SER A 36 21.22 18.15 -2.16
C SER A 36 21.48 18.55 -3.62
N GLU A 37 22.69 19.05 -3.91
CA GLU A 37 23.06 19.46 -5.27
C GLU A 37 22.97 18.31 -6.29
N ASP A 38 23.29 17.08 -5.88
CA ASP A 38 23.26 15.90 -6.76
C ASP A 38 21.85 15.39 -7.08
N VAL A 39 20.84 15.70 -6.25
CA VAL A 39 19.44 15.28 -6.51
C VAL A 39 18.56 16.35 -7.15
N LYS A 40 18.88 17.64 -6.98
CA LYS A 40 18.08 18.76 -7.53
C LYS A 40 17.66 18.57 -9.00
N PRO A 41 18.53 18.13 -9.93
CA PRO A 41 18.16 17.98 -11.34
C PRO A 41 17.09 16.92 -11.64
N TYR A 42 16.79 16.02 -10.69
CA TYR A 42 15.86 14.90 -10.88
C TYR A 42 14.42 15.24 -10.51
N HIS A 43 14.19 16.42 -9.92
CA HIS A 43 12.89 16.78 -9.36
C HIS A 43 12.16 17.79 -10.23
N THR A 44 10.88 17.53 -10.50
CA THR A 44 10.01 18.45 -11.22
C THR A 44 8.60 18.31 -10.69
N LYS A 45 7.97 19.40 -10.24
CA LYS A 45 6.57 19.33 -9.83
C LYS A 45 5.67 19.09 -11.05
N LEU A 46 4.80 18.10 -10.96
CA LEU A 46 3.87 17.71 -12.01
C LEU A 46 2.44 18.00 -11.58
N ASN A 47 1.61 18.47 -12.51
CA ASN A 47 0.20 18.75 -12.25
C ASN A 47 -0.65 17.46 -12.29
N TYR A 48 -1.73 17.44 -11.53
CA TYR A 48 -2.76 16.41 -11.63
C TYR A 48 -3.30 16.31 -13.08
N ILE A 49 -3.63 15.10 -13.52
CA ILE A 49 -4.24 14.83 -14.82
C ILE A 49 -5.59 14.17 -14.57
N SER A 50 -6.67 14.73 -15.10
CA SER A 50 -7.98 14.07 -15.04
C SER A 50 -8.08 12.97 -16.09
N CYS A 51 -8.72 11.84 -15.73
CA CYS A 51 -9.04 10.78 -16.67
C CYS A 51 -10.38 11.00 -17.40
N ASN A 52 -11.18 11.96 -16.92
CA ASN A 52 -12.46 12.34 -17.49
C ASN A 52 -12.62 13.87 -17.48
N ASP A 53 -13.11 14.43 -18.58
CA ASP A 53 -13.33 15.88 -18.74
C ASP A 53 -14.77 16.29 -18.36
N SER A 54 -15.59 15.35 -17.89
CA SER A 54 -17.00 15.55 -17.56
C SER A 54 -17.37 14.84 -16.25
N GLN A 55 -18.58 15.08 -15.74
CA GLN A 55 -19.10 14.37 -14.57
C GLN A 55 -19.25 12.86 -14.86
N LEU A 56 -19.03 12.02 -13.84
CA LEU A 56 -19.26 10.59 -13.96
C LEU A 56 -20.77 10.31 -14.05
N LEU A 57 -21.18 9.51 -15.03
CA LEU A 57 -22.59 9.19 -15.25
C LEU A 57 -23.15 8.18 -14.23
N THR A 58 -22.29 7.48 -13.51
CA THR A 58 -22.69 6.40 -12.61
C THR A 58 -21.85 6.41 -11.34
N TYR A 59 -22.48 6.14 -10.22
CA TYR A 59 -21.87 6.00 -8.91
C TYR A 59 -22.60 4.93 -8.09
N THR A 60 -22.00 4.51 -6.98
CA THR A 60 -22.60 3.53 -6.07
C THR A 60 -22.77 4.08 -4.67
N THR A 61 -23.79 3.60 -3.97
CA THR A 61 -23.99 3.83 -2.53
C THR A 61 -24.22 2.50 -1.83
N VAL A 62 -24.07 2.48 -0.51
CA VAL A 62 -24.41 1.33 0.33
C VAL A 62 -25.30 1.80 1.46
N GLU A 63 -26.53 1.30 1.52
CA GLU A 63 -27.51 1.61 2.56
C GLU A 63 -28.00 0.32 3.19
N ASN A 64 -27.96 0.23 4.53
CA ASN A 64 -28.37 -0.97 5.27
C ASN A 64 -27.74 -2.26 4.72
N ASN A 65 -26.44 -2.22 4.43
CA ASN A 65 -25.67 -3.33 3.86
C ASN A 65 -26.16 -3.81 2.47
N THR A 66 -26.91 -2.97 1.75
CA THR A 66 -27.35 -3.20 0.37
C THR A 66 -26.65 -2.20 -0.54
N ALA A 67 -25.99 -2.69 -1.59
CA ALA A 67 -25.33 -1.83 -2.57
C ALA A 67 -26.32 -1.40 -3.66
N TYR A 68 -26.24 -0.14 -4.07
CA TYR A 68 -27.03 0.43 -5.15
C TYR A 68 -26.13 1.03 -6.22
N LEU A 69 -26.48 0.79 -7.48
CA LEU A 69 -25.91 1.47 -8.63
C LEU A 69 -26.89 2.56 -9.09
N HIS A 70 -26.37 3.77 -9.28
CA HIS A 70 -27.15 4.91 -9.71
C HIS A 70 -26.71 5.39 -11.08
N LEU A 71 -27.68 5.89 -11.85
CA LEU A 71 -27.46 6.67 -13.06
C LEU A 71 -27.71 8.15 -12.76
N ASP A 72 -26.66 8.96 -12.85
CA ASP A 72 -26.75 10.41 -12.72
C ASP A 72 -27.11 11.04 -14.08
N ARG A 73 -28.29 11.63 -14.15
CA ARG A 73 -28.80 12.31 -15.36
C ARG A 73 -28.71 13.83 -15.28
N THR A 74 -28.21 14.38 -14.17
CA THR A 74 -28.26 15.82 -13.90
C THR A 74 -27.51 16.65 -14.95
N SER A 75 -26.43 16.09 -15.54
CA SER A 75 -25.63 16.76 -16.58
C SER A 75 -26.12 16.52 -18.01
N PHE A 76 -27.12 15.66 -18.23
CA PHE A 76 -27.55 15.19 -19.55
C PHE A 76 -29.06 15.43 -19.75
N ASN A 77 -29.48 16.68 -19.60
CA ASN A 77 -30.87 17.06 -19.86
C ASN A 77 -31.24 16.77 -21.32
N SER A 78 -32.24 15.92 -21.52
CA SER A 78 -32.90 15.54 -22.80
C SER A 78 -32.24 14.49 -23.70
N GLU A 79 -31.10 13.89 -23.34
CA GLU A 79 -30.49 12.83 -24.18
C GLU A 79 -31.06 11.43 -23.91
N THR A 80 -31.27 10.64 -24.96
CA THR A 80 -31.57 9.20 -24.83
C THR A 80 -30.33 8.48 -24.30
N ILE A 81 -30.40 8.01 -23.06
CA ILE A 81 -29.35 7.24 -22.40
C ILE A 81 -29.85 5.81 -22.22
N ASP A 82 -29.16 4.87 -22.87
CA ASP A 82 -29.40 3.43 -22.72
C ASP A 82 -28.21 2.80 -22.00
N CYS A 83 -28.43 2.33 -20.76
CA CYS A 83 -27.41 1.78 -19.90
C CYS A 83 -27.71 0.33 -19.52
N CYS A 84 -26.66 -0.46 -19.45
CA CYS A 84 -26.72 -1.77 -18.83
C CYS A 84 -25.45 -2.05 -18.01
N TYR A 85 -25.59 -2.86 -16.98
CA TYR A 85 -24.48 -3.34 -16.17
C TYR A 85 -24.31 -4.85 -16.30
N LYS A 86 -23.09 -5.33 -16.06
CA LYS A 86 -22.74 -6.75 -16.00
C LYS A 86 -22.03 -7.01 -14.68
N TYR A 87 -22.38 -8.10 -14.02
CA TYR A 87 -21.59 -8.60 -12.90
C TYR A 87 -20.24 -9.10 -13.42
N VAL A 88 -19.18 -8.81 -12.67
CA VAL A 88 -17.83 -9.28 -12.93
C VAL A 88 -17.49 -10.35 -11.90
N THR A 89 -16.99 -11.49 -12.35
CA THR A 89 -16.47 -12.53 -11.45
C THR A 89 -15.08 -12.97 -11.87
N ARG A 90 -14.30 -13.45 -10.89
CA ARG A 90 -12.95 -13.96 -11.10
C ARG A 90 -13.02 -15.28 -11.87
N LYS A 91 -12.30 -15.38 -12.99
CA LYS A 91 -12.21 -16.58 -13.81
C LYS A 91 -10.77 -16.83 -14.27
N GLY A 92 -9.99 -17.43 -13.37
CA GLY A 92 -8.68 -17.96 -13.70
C GLY A 92 -8.74 -19.20 -14.58
N SER A 93 -7.63 -19.48 -15.27
CA SER A 93 -7.42 -20.76 -15.97
C SER A 93 -6.71 -21.77 -15.07
N LYS A 94 -6.57 -23.03 -15.52
CA LYS A 94 -5.73 -24.01 -14.80
C LYS A 94 -4.25 -23.58 -14.72
N ALA A 95 -3.75 -22.88 -15.73
CA ALA A 95 -2.34 -22.47 -15.81
C ALA A 95 -2.05 -21.14 -15.10
N GLU A 96 -3.05 -20.24 -15.09
CA GLU A 96 -3.02 -18.91 -14.49
C GLU A 96 -4.30 -18.74 -13.65
N PRO A 97 -4.34 -19.27 -12.42
CA PRO A 97 -5.57 -19.33 -11.62
C PRO A 97 -6.01 -17.97 -11.08
N ASP A 98 -5.12 -16.98 -11.12
CA ASP A 98 -5.35 -15.64 -10.59
C ASP A 98 -5.55 -14.57 -11.66
N VAL A 99 -5.51 -14.94 -12.95
CA VAL A 99 -5.62 -14.00 -14.07
C VAL A 99 -6.88 -14.31 -14.85
N GLY A 100 -7.74 -13.30 -15.00
CA GLY A 100 -8.94 -13.40 -15.82
C GLY A 100 -10.23 -13.14 -15.06
N ILE A 101 -11.18 -12.61 -15.80
CA ILE A 101 -12.54 -12.31 -15.35
C ILE A 101 -13.55 -12.77 -16.39
N GLU A 102 -14.78 -13.00 -15.95
CA GLU A 102 -15.93 -13.15 -16.82
C GLU A 102 -17.03 -12.16 -16.47
N TYR A 103 -17.90 -11.92 -17.45
CA TYR A 103 -19.01 -11.01 -17.34
C TYR A 103 -20.33 -11.75 -17.49
N SER A 104 -21.32 -11.40 -16.67
CA SER A 104 -22.69 -11.88 -16.83
C SER A 104 -23.36 -11.34 -18.12
N LYS A 105 -24.62 -11.75 -18.35
CA LYS A 105 -25.51 -11.04 -19.29
C LYS A 105 -25.67 -9.58 -18.88
N CYS A 106 -25.97 -8.71 -19.84
CA CYS A 106 -26.23 -7.29 -19.52
C CYS A 106 -27.62 -7.15 -18.89
N HIS A 107 -27.67 -6.42 -17.78
CA HIS A 107 -28.88 -6.08 -17.06
C HIS A 107 -29.20 -4.61 -17.35
N PRO A 108 -30.28 -4.31 -18.09
CA PRO A 108 -30.66 -2.93 -18.37
C PRO A 108 -31.07 -2.23 -17.08
N PHE A 109 -30.71 -0.95 -16.96
CA PHE A 109 -31.17 -0.10 -15.86
C PHE A 109 -31.26 1.35 -16.35
N ASN A 110 -32.24 2.10 -15.85
CA ASN A 110 -32.51 3.46 -16.30
C ASN A 110 -32.42 4.51 -15.18
N SER A 111 -32.29 4.09 -13.92
CA SER A 111 -32.19 4.97 -12.75
C SER A 111 -31.33 4.31 -11.66
N THR A 112 -31.94 3.86 -10.56
CA THR A 112 -31.26 3.17 -9.46
C THR A 112 -31.61 1.69 -9.45
N VAL A 113 -30.63 0.83 -9.18
CA VAL A 113 -30.84 -0.61 -9.06
C VAL A 113 -30.05 -1.16 -7.87
N ALA A 114 -30.70 -2.02 -7.09
CA ALA A 114 -30.03 -2.79 -6.05
C ALA A 114 -29.14 -3.87 -6.69
N LEU A 115 -27.91 -4.00 -6.21
CA LEU A 115 -26.95 -4.96 -6.72
C LEU A 115 -26.95 -6.24 -5.88
N GLU A 116 -26.92 -7.38 -6.55
CA GLU A 116 -26.79 -8.71 -5.92
C GLU A 116 -25.33 -9.16 -5.80
N GLY A 117 -24.42 -8.50 -6.51
CA GLY A 117 -23.00 -8.83 -6.58
C GLY A 117 -22.10 -7.62 -6.34
N ASN A 118 -20.85 -7.89 -5.96
CA ASN A 118 -19.94 -6.87 -5.42
C ASN A 118 -19.15 -6.10 -6.47
N ILE A 119 -19.13 -6.54 -7.74
CA ILE A 119 -18.38 -5.89 -8.81
C ILE A 119 -19.26 -5.81 -10.06
N VAL A 120 -19.41 -4.61 -10.60
CA VAL A 120 -20.18 -4.36 -11.82
C VAL A 120 -19.38 -3.56 -12.83
N SER A 121 -19.49 -3.93 -14.10
CA SER A 121 -19.05 -3.13 -15.23
C SER A 121 -20.26 -2.54 -15.93
N VAL A 122 -20.25 -1.23 -16.12
CA VAL A 122 -21.34 -0.46 -16.71
C VAL A 122 -20.95 0.01 -18.09
N LYS A 123 -21.91 -0.06 -19.02
CA LYS A 123 -21.81 0.55 -20.34
C LYS A 123 -23.09 1.31 -20.63
N CYS A 124 -22.95 2.53 -21.13
CA CYS A 124 -24.06 3.35 -21.60
C CYS A 124 -23.80 3.80 -23.04
N ASN A 125 -24.85 3.76 -23.87
CA ASN A 125 -24.91 4.43 -25.15
C ASN A 125 -25.58 5.78 -24.94
N LEU A 126 -24.89 6.85 -25.31
CA LEU A 126 -25.35 8.23 -25.22
C LEU A 126 -25.73 8.75 -26.61
N ALA A 127 -26.29 9.96 -26.68
CA ALA A 127 -26.55 10.61 -27.95
C ALA A 127 -25.26 10.74 -28.80
N ASN A 128 -25.43 10.92 -30.12
CA ASN A 128 -24.32 11.07 -31.07
C ASN A 128 -23.34 9.88 -31.07
N ASN A 129 -23.82 8.66 -30.78
CA ASN A 129 -23.03 7.42 -30.74
C ASN A 129 -21.88 7.43 -29.71
N LYS A 130 -21.89 8.34 -28.74
CA LYS A 130 -20.91 8.34 -27.65
C LYS A 130 -21.16 7.16 -26.71
N LYS A 131 -20.09 6.59 -26.17
CA LYS A 131 -20.15 5.46 -25.24
C LYS A 131 -19.49 5.85 -23.93
N PHE A 132 -20.21 5.67 -22.82
CA PHE A 132 -19.67 5.76 -21.48
C PHE A 132 -19.45 4.35 -20.93
N LYS A 133 -18.35 4.17 -20.19
CA LYS A 133 -18.06 2.92 -19.49
C LYS A 133 -17.47 3.24 -18.12
N ASN A 134 -17.89 2.51 -17.09
CA ASN A 134 -17.24 2.53 -15.80
C ASN A 134 -17.28 1.15 -15.13
N ALA A 135 -16.56 0.97 -14.03
CA ALA A 135 -16.64 -0.20 -13.16
C ALA A 135 -16.75 0.27 -11.71
N HIS A 136 -17.51 -0.47 -10.91
CA HIS A 136 -17.71 -0.17 -9.50
C HIS A 136 -17.54 -1.44 -8.66
N SER A 137 -17.09 -1.27 -7.43
CA SER A 137 -16.92 -2.36 -6.48
C SER A 137 -17.42 -1.97 -5.07
N PRO A 138 -18.73 -1.71 -4.89
CA PRO A 138 -19.26 -1.34 -3.58
C PRO A 138 -19.04 -2.47 -2.58
N ILE A 139 -18.78 -2.12 -1.32
CA ILE A 139 -18.43 -3.07 -0.28
C ILE A 139 -19.65 -3.30 0.62
N VAL A 140 -20.10 -4.54 0.67
CA VAL A 140 -21.11 -5.02 1.62
C VAL A 140 -20.53 -6.11 2.50
N ILE A 141 -21.00 -6.19 3.74
CA ILE A 141 -20.65 -7.25 4.69
C ILE A 141 -21.33 -8.54 4.22
N THR A 142 -20.53 -9.50 3.76
CA THR A 142 -21.04 -10.80 3.32
C THR A 142 -21.50 -11.63 4.52
N LYS A 143 -22.40 -12.61 4.30
CA LYS A 143 -22.85 -13.53 5.36
C LYS A 143 -21.68 -14.28 6.03
N ALA A 144 -20.64 -14.62 5.26
CA ALA A 144 -19.46 -15.29 5.77
C ALA A 144 -18.66 -14.38 6.73
N VAL A 145 -18.42 -13.13 6.32
CA VAL A 145 -17.75 -12.13 7.15
C VAL A 145 -18.59 -11.75 8.37
N GLU A 146 -19.91 -11.60 8.22
CA GLU A 146 -20.82 -11.33 9.32
C GLU A 146 -20.76 -12.44 10.39
N LYS A 147 -20.81 -13.72 9.98
CA LYS A 147 -20.69 -14.87 10.90
C LYS A 147 -19.36 -14.83 11.65
N LYS A 148 -18.28 -14.53 10.93
CA LYS A 148 -16.93 -14.41 11.50
C LYS A 148 -16.84 -13.27 12.53
N LEU A 149 -17.33 -12.08 12.20
CA LEU A 149 -17.35 -10.92 13.09
C LEU A 149 -18.21 -11.16 14.34
N LYS A 150 -19.37 -11.81 14.18
CA LYS A 150 -20.23 -12.20 15.33
C LYS A 150 -19.54 -13.18 16.26
N LYS A 151 -18.77 -14.14 15.72
CA LYS A 151 -17.96 -15.07 16.52
C LYS A 151 -16.90 -14.28 17.30
N PHE A 152 -16.15 -13.42 16.62
CA PHE A 152 -15.14 -12.59 17.26
C PHE A 152 -15.70 -11.76 18.41
N LYS A 153 -16.82 -11.05 18.21
CA LYS A 153 -17.45 -10.23 19.27
C LYS A 153 -17.81 -11.00 20.53
N LYS A 154 -18.12 -12.31 20.42
CA LYS A 154 -18.44 -13.15 21.58
C LYS A 154 -17.20 -13.61 22.33
N GLU A 155 -16.09 -13.78 21.63
CA GLU A 155 -14.84 -14.36 22.15
C GLU A 155 -13.84 -13.28 22.57
N ALA A 156 -13.95 -12.07 22.01
CA ALA A 156 -13.04 -10.97 22.25
C ALA A 156 -13.20 -10.41 23.67
N LYS A 157 -12.10 -10.46 24.41
CA LYS A 157 -11.98 -9.88 25.76
C LYS A 157 -11.22 -8.55 25.79
N LYS A 158 -10.58 -8.20 24.68
CA LYS A 158 -9.83 -6.94 24.50
C LYS A 158 -10.33 -6.22 23.26
N ARG A 159 -10.13 -4.90 23.23
CA ARG A 159 -10.48 -4.09 22.06
C ARG A 159 -9.48 -4.40 20.93
N PRO A 160 -9.92 -4.93 19.77
CA PRO A 160 -9.01 -5.19 18.66
C PRO A 160 -8.52 -3.89 18.03
N LEU A 161 -7.25 -3.86 17.66
CA LEU A 161 -6.70 -2.79 16.83
C LEU A 161 -6.80 -3.19 15.36
N SER A 162 -7.65 -2.48 14.60
CA SER A 162 -7.72 -2.60 13.14
C SER A 162 -6.49 -1.97 12.48
N VAL A 163 -6.11 -2.45 11.31
CA VAL A 163 -4.93 -2.01 10.57
C VAL A 163 -5.29 -1.68 9.12
N LEU A 164 -4.96 -0.46 8.69
CA LEU A 164 -5.17 0.00 7.32
C LEU A 164 -3.85 0.43 6.70
N PHE A 165 -3.36 -0.33 5.73
CA PHE A 165 -2.18 -0.03 4.94
C PHE A 165 -2.54 0.69 3.65
N MET A 166 -1.92 1.85 3.43
CA MET A 166 -1.98 2.65 2.22
C MET A 166 -0.57 2.70 1.64
N LEU A 167 -0.30 1.80 0.68
CA LEU A 167 1.01 1.61 0.07
C LEU A 167 1.17 2.46 -1.18
N ILE A 168 2.23 3.26 -1.26
CA ILE A 168 2.64 3.94 -2.49
C ILE A 168 4.00 3.36 -2.90
N ASP A 169 4.06 2.73 -4.06
CA ASP A 169 5.26 2.04 -4.55
C ASP A 169 6.45 3.02 -4.70
N GLY A 170 7.63 2.62 -4.23
CA GLY A 170 8.88 3.28 -4.62
C GLY A 170 9.08 4.70 -4.10
N VAL A 171 8.43 5.10 -3.00
CA VAL A 171 8.57 6.45 -2.44
C VAL A 171 9.45 6.46 -1.19
N SER A 172 10.62 7.10 -1.28
CA SER A 172 11.51 7.34 -0.14
C SER A 172 10.99 8.44 0.78
N ARG A 173 11.53 8.48 2.01
CA ARG A 173 11.21 9.52 3.01
C ARG A 173 11.37 10.95 2.45
N LEU A 174 12.49 11.25 1.82
CA LEU A 174 12.77 12.59 1.30
C LEU A 174 12.08 12.83 -0.05
N ASN A 175 11.81 11.79 -0.86
CA ASN A 175 10.99 11.96 -2.06
C ASN A 175 9.54 12.31 -1.70
N MET A 176 8.99 11.72 -0.63
CA MET A 176 7.69 12.12 -0.07
C MET A 176 7.68 13.61 0.30
N GLU A 177 8.74 14.10 0.94
CA GLU A 177 8.86 15.50 1.33
C GLU A 177 8.92 16.45 0.13
N ARG A 178 9.56 16.04 -0.96
CA ARG A 178 9.65 16.85 -2.18
C ARG A 178 8.41 16.79 -3.05
N GLN A 179 7.85 15.59 -3.24
CA GLN A 179 6.81 15.35 -4.23
C GLN A 179 5.42 15.41 -3.63
N MET A 180 5.25 15.08 -2.35
CA MET A 180 3.95 15.12 -1.68
C MET A 180 3.97 15.96 -0.38
N PRO A 181 4.43 17.22 -0.44
CA PRO A 181 4.58 18.07 0.74
C PRO A 181 3.26 18.37 1.45
N LEU A 182 2.13 18.48 0.72
CA LEU A 182 0.82 18.75 1.31
C LEU A 182 0.37 17.55 2.15
N THR A 183 0.53 16.35 1.59
CA THR A 183 0.25 15.10 2.29
C THR A 183 1.15 14.96 3.51
N LYS A 184 2.47 15.11 3.38
CA LYS A 184 3.40 14.98 4.52
C LYS A 184 3.04 15.94 5.65
N LYS A 185 2.78 17.21 5.33
CA LYS A 185 2.36 18.23 6.31
C LYS A 185 1.06 17.81 7.01
N PHE A 186 0.09 17.31 6.26
CA PHE A 186 -1.17 16.83 6.83
C PHE A 186 -0.96 15.64 7.77
N LEU A 187 -0.17 14.64 7.36
CA LEU A 187 0.12 13.47 8.19
C LEU A 187 0.72 13.86 9.55
N LEU A 188 1.77 14.70 9.53
CA LEU A 188 2.45 15.15 10.75
C LEU A 188 1.53 15.98 11.65
N ALA A 189 0.69 16.85 11.07
CA ALA A 189 -0.29 17.63 11.82
C ALA A 189 -1.42 16.78 12.44
N ASN A 190 -1.56 15.52 12.04
CA ASN A 190 -2.61 14.60 12.49
C ASN A 190 -2.04 13.36 13.19
N ASN A 191 -0.95 13.54 13.92
CA ASN A 191 -0.35 12.55 14.81
C ASN A 191 0.17 11.27 14.13
N PHE A 192 0.43 11.31 12.82
CA PHE A 192 1.25 10.26 12.21
C PHE A 192 2.70 10.41 12.67
N THR A 193 3.30 9.30 13.10
CA THR A 193 4.70 9.22 13.48
C THR A 193 5.52 8.75 12.30
N GLU A 194 6.47 9.58 11.85
CA GLU A 194 7.46 9.22 10.83
C GLU A 194 8.54 8.32 11.46
N PHE A 195 8.67 7.09 10.96
CA PHE A 195 9.80 6.22 11.25
C PHE A 195 10.96 6.61 10.34
N ARG A 196 11.74 7.60 10.78
CA ARG A 196 12.75 8.26 9.95
C ARG A 196 13.83 7.29 9.42
N PRO A 197 14.45 6.44 10.26
CA PRO A 197 15.48 5.49 9.83
C PRO A 197 14.88 4.09 9.58
N TYR A 198 13.74 4.02 8.89
CA TYR A 198 13.17 2.74 8.44
C TYR A 198 13.87 2.28 7.16
N SER A 199 14.22 0.99 7.11
CA SER A 199 14.94 0.39 5.99
C SER A 199 14.16 -0.73 5.34
N LYS A 200 14.25 -0.79 4.00
CA LYS A 200 13.91 -1.99 3.24
C LYS A 200 14.91 -3.11 3.56
N VAL A 201 14.52 -4.35 3.25
CA VAL A 201 15.34 -5.55 3.50
C VAL A 201 15.81 -6.22 2.21
N GLU A 202 15.17 -5.89 1.08
CA GLU A 202 15.47 -6.44 -0.23
C GLU A 202 15.29 -5.44 -1.39
N ASP A 203 15.51 -5.91 -2.62
CA ASP A 203 15.56 -5.09 -3.83
C ASP A 203 14.20 -4.46 -4.23
N ASN A 204 13.17 -5.28 -4.56
CA ASN A 204 11.88 -4.87 -5.16
C ASN A 204 10.68 -5.16 -4.24
N SER A 205 9.47 -4.93 -4.76
CA SER A 205 8.20 -5.03 -4.05
C SER A 205 7.91 -6.39 -3.46
N PHE A 206 8.05 -7.48 -4.23
CA PHE A 206 7.76 -8.83 -3.73
C PHE A 206 8.58 -9.20 -2.48
N PRO A 207 9.92 -9.16 -2.47
CA PRO A 207 10.67 -9.58 -1.30
C PRO A 207 10.51 -8.63 -0.09
N ASN A 208 10.33 -7.33 -0.30
CA ASN A 208 10.10 -6.40 0.81
C ASN A 208 8.71 -6.57 1.42
N PHE A 209 7.67 -6.58 0.59
CA PHE A 209 6.31 -6.73 1.09
C PHE A 209 6.06 -8.15 1.61
N ASN A 210 6.61 -9.19 0.96
CA ASN A 210 6.49 -10.55 1.49
C ASN A 210 7.22 -10.70 2.83
N ALA A 211 8.37 -10.03 3.03
CA ALA A 211 9.01 -9.96 4.35
C ALA A 211 8.10 -9.29 5.40
N LEU A 212 7.36 -8.24 5.04
CA LEU A 212 6.41 -7.57 5.94
C LEU A 212 5.27 -8.49 6.37
N ILE A 213 4.80 -9.36 5.48
CA ILE A 213 3.64 -10.22 5.77
C ILE A 213 4.02 -11.65 6.19
N THR A 214 5.27 -12.08 6.08
CA THR A 214 5.68 -13.46 6.48
C THR A 214 6.88 -13.52 7.42
N GLY A 215 7.66 -12.44 7.54
CA GLY A 215 8.94 -12.48 8.26
C GLY A 215 10.00 -13.35 7.57
N PHE A 216 9.88 -13.57 6.26
CA PHE A 216 10.82 -14.39 5.49
C PHE A 216 11.78 -13.57 4.64
N THR A 217 12.98 -14.11 4.44
CA THR A 217 13.89 -13.63 3.38
C THR A 217 13.34 -14.00 2.00
N LEU A 218 13.90 -13.43 0.92
CA LEU A 218 13.55 -13.84 -0.44
C LEU A 218 13.79 -15.34 -0.67
N LYS A 219 14.91 -15.86 -0.18
CA LYS A 219 15.23 -17.29 -0.28
C LYS A 219 14.15 -18.16 0.40
N GLN A 220 13.83 -17.85 1.66
CA GLN A 220 12.78 -18.55 2.40
C GLN A 220 11.41 -18.42 1.73
N SER A 221 11.09 -17.25 1.19
CA SER A 221 9.85 -17.02 0.42
C SER A 221 9.76 -17.92 -0.81
N ASN A 222 10.85 -18.07 -1.56
CA ASN A 222 10.88 -18.95 -2.74
C ASN A 222 10.77 -20.44 -2.35
N GLU A 223 11.42 -20.86 -1.28
CA GLU A 223 11.44 -22.26 -0.82
C GLU A 223 10.10 -22.68 -0.18
N ILE A 224 9.50 -21.81 0.65
CA ILE A 224 8.31 -22.12 1.45
C ILE A 224 7.03 -21.72 0.71
N CYS A 225 6.96 -20.49 0.20
CA CYS A 225 5.76 -19.94 -0.42
C CYS A 225 5.66 -20.27 -1.91
N LYS A 226 6.76 -20.75 -2.53
CA LYS A 226 6.79 -21.29 -3.90
C LYS A 226 5.95 -20.46 -4.89
N PRO A 227 6.23 -19.14 -5.04
CA PRO A 227 5.33 -18.22 -5.75
C PRO A 227 5.19 -18.53 -7.24
N TYR A 228 6.07 -19.36 -7.79
CA TYR A 228 6.08 -19.81 -9.18
C TYR A 228 5.32 -21.13 -9.40
N GLU A 229 4.85 -21.78 -8.34
CA GLU A 229 4.02 -23.00 -8.38
C GLU A 229 2.54 -22.63 -8.17
N ILE A 230 1.64 -23.26 -8.94
CA ILE A 230 0.19 -23.07 -8.78
C ILE A 230 -0.24 -23.50 -7.37
N GLY A 231 -0.86 -22.59 -6.63
CA GLY A 231 -1.28 -22.85 -5.24
C GLY A 231 -0.15 -22.80 -4.21
N GLY A 232 1.06 -22.37 -4.59
CA GLY A 232 2.16 -22.15 -3.65
C GLY A 232 1.85 -21.03 -2.66
N LEU A 233 1.45 -19.86 -3.18
CA LEU A 233 1.13 -18.69 -2.36
C LEU A 233 -0.02 -18.91 -1.38
N ASP A 234 -0.99 -19.75 -1.73
CA ASP A 234 -2.10 -20.14 -0.85
C ASP A 234 -1.63 -20.86 0.43
N LYS A 235 -0.45 -21.50 0.39
CA LYS A 235 0.16 -22.22 1.53
C LYS A 235 1.17 -21.38 2.30
N CYS A 236 1.46 -20.17 1.83
CA CYS A 236 2.39 -19.25 2.47
C CYS A 236 1.78 -18.75 3.79
N PRO A 237 2.47 -18.80 4.94
CA PRO A 237 1.94 -18.35 6.22
C PRO A 237 1.99 -16.82 6.33
N MET A 238 1.14 -16.17 5.53
CA MET A 238 1.02 -14.71 5.49
C MET A 238 0.15 -14.22 6.66
N ILE A 239 0.59 -13.17 7.36
CA ILE A 239 -0.04 -12.62 8.56
C ILE A 239 -1.51 -12.23 8.33
N TRP A 240 -1.90 -11.87 7.10
CA TRP A 240 -3.30 -11.56 6.81
C TRP A 240 -4.21 -12.80 6.96
N TYR A 241 -3.67 -14.02 6.88
CA TYR A 241 -4.42 -15.24 7.15
C TYR A 241 -4.66 -15.37 8.64
N ASP A 242 -3.69 -15.01 9.47
CA ASP A 242 -3.86 -14.95 10.92
C ASP A 242 -4.92 -13.92 11.30
N PHE A 243 -4.85 -12.69 10.76
CA PHE A 243 -5.90 -11.68 10.95
C PHE A 243 -7.28 -12.21 10.52
N ARG A 244 -7.37 -12.81 9.33
CA ARG A 244 -8.62 -13.36 8.80
C ARG A 244 -9.18 -14.45 9.71
N ASP A 245 -8.35 -15.41 10.12
CA ASP A 245 -8.78 -16.59 10.84
C ASP A 245 -9.08 -16.25 12.32
N LEU A 246 -8.47 -15.19 12.84
CA LEU A 246 -8.77 -14.58 14.15
C LEU A 246 -9.94 -13.59 14.12
N GLY A 247 -10.70 -13.51 13.03
CA GLY A 247 -11.99 -12.83 13.02
C GLY A 247 -12.03 -11.46 12.34
N TYR A 248 -10.90 -10.92 11.89
CA TYR A 248 -10.86 -9.63 11.21
C TYR A 248 -11.43 -9.74 9.80
N ALA A 249 -12.14 -8.70 9.34
CA ALA A 249 -12.41 -8.53 7.91
C ALA A 249 -11.10 -8.17 7.21
N THR A 250 -10.73 -8.88 6.13
CA THR A 250 -9.47 -8.65 5.43
C THR A 250 -9.66 -8.18 4.00
N ALA A 251 -8.79 -7.28 3.54
CA ALA A 251 -8.82 -6.75 2.19
C ALA A 251 -7.42 -6.67 1.57
N TYR A 252 -7.34 -6.94 0.26
CA TYR A 252 -6.13 -6.69 -0.54
C TYR A 252 -6.51 -6.16 -1.93
N ALA A 253 -5.92 -5.04 -2.31
CA ALA A 253 -6.10 -4.39 -3.60
C ALA A 253 -4.77 -3.82 -4.11
N GLU A 254 -4.54 -3.94 -5.41
CA GLU A 254 -3.37 -3.38 -6.09
C GLU A 254 -3.78 -2.85 -7.46
N ASP A 255 -3.38 -1.62 -7.77
CA ASP A 255 -3.90 -0.85 -8.90
C ASP A 255 -3.39 -1.26 -10.29
N TRP A 256 -2.45 -2.21 -10.39
CA TRP A 256 -1.88 -2.63 -11.66
C TRP A 256 -1.89 -4.15 -11.85
N PRO A 257 -2.99 -4.75 -12.35
CA PRO A 257 -3.13 -6.21 -12.44
C PRO A 257 -2.03 -6.94 -13.22
N LYS A 258 -1.40 -6.28 -14.22
CA LYS A 258 -0.34 -6.87 -15.04
C LYS A 258 1.00 -6.95 -14.31
N LEU A 259 1.32 -5.97 -13.46
CA LEU A 259 2.58 -5.91 -12.69
C LEU A 259 2.37 -6.10 -11.19
N SER A 260 1.23 -6.65 -10.77
CA SER A 260 0.95 -6.78 -9.35
C SER A 260 1.96 -7.69 -8.65
N THR A 261 2.22 -7.40 -7.39
CA THR A 261 3.30 -7.98 -6.58
C THR A 261 3.37 -9.52 -6.63
N TYR A 262 2.20 -10.17 -6.63
CA TYR A 262 2.08 -11.65 -6.63
C TYR A 262 1.85 -12.27 -8.01
N ASN A 263 1.75 -11.47 -9.07
CA ASN A 263 1.54 -11.93 -10.45
C ASN A 263 2.66 -11.49 -11.41
N TRP A 264 3.60 -10.65 -10.95
CA TRP A 264 4.72 -10.19 -11.76
C TRP A 264 5.74 -11.29 -12.08
N GLY A 265 6.21 -11.29 -13.34
CA GLY A 265 7.13 -12.28 -13.88
C GLY A 265 6.41 -13.60 -14.13
N ASN A 266 6.95 -14.71 -13.60
CA ASN A 266 6.39 -16.05 -13.74
C ASN A 266 5.59 -16.51 -12.51
N LYS A 267 5.26 -15.61 -11.59
CA LYS A 267 4.49 -15.95 -10.38
C LYS A 267 3.06 -16.30 -10.77
N LYS A 268 2.47 -17.26 -10.06
CA LYS A 268 1.14 -17.81 -10.42
C LYS A 268 -0.04 -17.11 -9.76
N GLY A 269 0.24 -16.10 -8.93
CA GLY A 269 -0.77 -15.49 -8.08
C GLY A 269 -1.39 -16.48 -7.11
N PHE A 270 -2.52 -16.09 -6.54
CA PHE A 270 -3.24 -16.95 -5.60
C PHE A 270 -4.19 -17.88 -6.35
N LYS A 271 -4.36 -19.13 -5.92
CA LYS A 271 -5.41 -19.99 -6.47
C LYS A 271 -6.78 -19.58 -5.92
N ASN A 272 -6.85 -19.34 -4.62
CA ASN A 272 -8.02 -18.83 -3.92
C ASN A 272 -7.79 -17.38 -3.50
N PRO A 273 -8.83 -16.52 -3.46
CA PRO A 273 -8.68 -15.15 -2.94
C PRO A 273 -7.99 -15.15 -1.56
N PRO A 274 -6.89 -14.38 -1.38
CA PRO A 274 -6.11 -14.43 -0.13
C PRO A 274 -6.82 -13.74 1.05
N THR A 275 -7.75 -12.84 0.76
CA THR A 275 -8.49 -12.03 1.73
C THR A 275 -10.00 -12.14 1.50
N ASP A 276 -10.81 -11.71 2.47
CA ASP A 276 -12.28 -11.72 2.30
C ASP A 276 -12.73 -10.80 1.15
N TYR A 277 -12.02 -9.67 0.99
CA TYR A 277 -12.24 -8.68 -0.06
C TYR A 277 -10.99 -8.55 -0.93
N TYR A 278 -10.99 -9.29 -2.04
CA TYR A 278 -9.90 -9.31 -3.01
C TYR A 278 -10.28 -8.57 -4.29
N PHE A 279 -9.61 -7.44 -4.56
CA PHE A 279 -10.05 -6.47 -5.58
C PHE A 279 -9.38 -6.62 -6.94
N ARG A 280 -8.54 -7.63 -7.14
CA ARG A 280 -7.92 -7.89 -8.45
C ARG A 280 -8.95 -7.99 -9.60
N PRO A 281 -10.07 -8.72 -9.47
CA PRO A 281 -11.08 -8.78 -10.54
C PRO A 281 -11.69 -7.42 -10.88
N TYR A 282 -11.85 -6.54 -9.88
CA TYR A 282 -12.32 -5.17 -10.11
C TYR A 282 -11.29 -4.36 -10.89
N MET A 283 -10.01 -4.45 -10.51
CA MET A 283 -8.96 -3.74 -11.24
C MET A 283 -8.77 -4.27 -12.66
N GLU A 284 -8.89 -5.59 -12.91
CA GLU A 284 -8.91 -6.15 -14.27
C GLU A 284 -10.10 -5.63 -15.08
N ALA A 285 -11.29 -5.55 -14.47
CA ALA A 285 -12.47 -4.98 -15.14
C ALA A 285 -12.31 -3.49 -15.44
N ALA A 286 -11.69 -2.73 -14.53
CA ALA A 286 -11.39 -1.33 -14.73
C ALA A 286 -10.38 -1.13 -15.87
N THR A 287 -9.30 -1.92 -15.92
CA THR A 287 -8.33 -1.87 -17.02
C THR A 287 -8.99 -2.19 -18.37
N ASN A 288 -9.93 -3.13 -18.41
CA ASN A 288 -10.70 -3.49 -19.63
C ASN A 288 -11.63 -2.37 -20.15
N LEU A 289 -11.87 -1.30 -19.37
CA LEU A 289 -12.58 -0.12 -19.85
C LEU A 289 -11.77 0.68 -20.88
N GLY A 290 -10.44 0.52 -20.86
CA GLY A 290 -9.46 1.28 -21.62
C GLY A 290 -8.48 2.00 -20.69
N THR A 291 -7.22 2.06 -21.08
CA THR A 291 -6.14 2.65 -20.27
C THR A 291 -5.51 3.84 -20.98
N LYS A 292 -5.20 4.91 -20.24
CA LYS A 292 -4.33 6.01 -20.71
C LYS A 292 -3.03 6.01 -19.92
N THR A 293 -1.92 6.09 -20.64
CA THR A 293 -0.58 6.06 -20.05
C THR A 293 -0.09 7.47 -19.76
N HIS A 294 0.41 7.71 -18.55
CA HIS A 294 1.14 8.92 -18.17
C HIS A 294 2.38 8.54 -17.40
N ASP A 295 3.49 9.25 -17.62
CA ASP A 295 4.78 8.95 -16.99
C ASP A 295 5.22 7.48 -17.12
N LYS A 296 4.92 6.86 -18.28
CA LYS A 296 5.14 5.43 -18.60
C LYS A 296 4.28 4.43 -17.81
N MET A 297 3.36 4.91 -16.98
CA MET A 297 2.47 4.10 -16.16
C MET A 297 1.03 4.09 -16.70
N PRO A 298 0.28 2.99 -16.56
CA PRO A 298 -1.15 2.97 -16.86
C PRO A 298 -1.91 3.77 -15.82
N TYR A 299 -1.99 5.07 -16.01
CA TYR A 299 -2.47 6.00 -15.00
C TYR A 299 -4.01 6.02 -14.92
N CYS A 300 -4.71 5.99 -16.06
CA CYS A 300 -6.16 5.94 -16.12
C CYS A 300 -6.68 4.51 -16.37
N ALA A 301 -7.77 4.13 -15.73
CA ALA A 301 -8.58 2.97 -16.07
C ALA A 301 -10.05 3.41 -16.25
N GLY A 302 -10.47 3.52 -17.50
CA GLY A 302 -11.73 4.18 -17.85
C GLY A 302 -11.71 5.67 -17.48
N PRO A 303 -12.77 6.19 -16.84
CA PRO A 303 -12.89 7.62 -16.55
C PRO A 303 -12.18 8.07 -15.26
N GLU A 304 -11.50 7.18 -14.55
CA GLU A 304 -10.86 7.47 -13.25
C GLU A 304 -9.40 7.01 -13.25
N THR A 305 -8.58 7.62 -12.39
CA THR A 305 -7.20 7.18 -12.19
C THR A 305 -7.16 5.85 -11.45
N GLN A 306 -6.21 4.98 -11.75
CA GLN A 306 -6.06 3.70 -11.06
C GLN A 306 -5.74 3.90 -9.56
N GLY A 307 -4.95 4.93 -9.24
CA GLY A 307 -4.67 5.31 -7.86
C GLY A 307 -5.92 5.74 -7.07
N GLU A 308 -6.78 6.60 -7.63
CA GLU A 308 -8.04 7.01 -6.97
C GLU A 308 -9.00 5.84 -6.78
N ARG A 309 -9.04 4.88 -7.71
CA ARG A 309 -9.83 3.66 -7.54
C ARG A 309 -9.42 2.88 -6.29
N ILE A 310 -8.12 2.76 -6.01
CA ILE A 310 -7.62 2.12 -4.79
C ILE A 310 -7.93 2.96 -3.54
N MET A 311 -7.75 4.28 -3.60
CA MET A 311 -8.11 5.18 -2.49
C MET A 311 -9.60 5.08 -2.13
N ASN A 312 -10.48 5.05 -3.15
CA ASN A 312 -11.92 4.92 -2.96
C ASN A 312 -12.28 3.58 -2.30
N ILE A 313 -11.72 2.46 -2.78
CA ILE A 313 -11.95 1.15 -2.14
C ILE A 313 -11.42 1.13 -0.71
N ALA A 314 -10.25 1.71 -0.46
CA ALA A 314 -9.67 1.79 0.89
C ALA A 314 -10.60 2.56 1.84
N LYS A 315 -11.15 3.69 1.37
CA LYS A 315 -12.14 4.48 2.11
C LYS A 315 -13.39 3.64 2.40
N ASP A 316 -14.01 3.07 1.37
CA ASP A 316 -15.24 2.27 1.50
C ASP A 316 -15.05 1.07 2.43
N PHE A 317 -13.89 0.41 2.37
CA PHE A 317 -13.58 -0.71 3.26
C PHE A 317 -13.46 -0.23 4.70
N SER A 318 -12.69 0.85 4.92
CA SER A 318 -12.46 1.40 6.24
C SER A 318 -13.75 1.91 6.90
N THR A 319 -14.65 2.52 6.14
CA THR A 319 -15.95 3.02 6.64
C THR A 319 -16.90 1.86 6.92
N THR A 320 -17.01 0.89 6.00
CA THR A 320 -17.87 -0.30 6.18
C THR A 320 -17.52 -1.09 7.44
N PHE A 321 -16.22 -1.21 7.74
CA PHE A 321 -15.73 -1.96 8.90
C PHE A 321 -15.27 -1.07 10.06
N LYS A 322 -15.66 0.21 10.12
CA LYS A 322 -15.16 1.17 11.11
C LYS A 322 -15.32 0.70 12.57
N ASP A 323 -16.42 0.04 12.88
CA ASP A 323 -16.73 -0.48 14.22
C ASP A 323 -16.52 -2.01 14.32
N GLN A 324 -15.73 -2.57 13.41
CA GLN A 324 -15.39 -4.00 13.33
C GLN A 324 -13.86 -4.16 13.23
N PRO A 325 -13.29 -5.28 13.73
CA PRO A 325 -11.87 -5.58 13.49
C PRO A 325 -11.62 -5.77 11.98
N SER A 326 -10.63 -5.06 11.44
CA SER A 326 -10.27 -5.14 10.03
C SER A 326 -8.75 -5.04 9.77
N PHE A 327 -8.29 -5.69 8.71
CA PHE A 327 -6.91 -5.63 8.20
C PHE A 327 -6.94 -5.43 6.68
N GLY A 328 -6.58 -4.25 6.20
CA GLY A 328 -6.65 -3.91 4.78
C GLY A 328 -5.29 -3.49 4.22
N VAL A 329 -4.95 -3.98 3.04
CA VAL A 329 -3.78 -3.54 2.25
C VAL A 329 -4.23 -2.99 0.91
N PHE A 330 -3.96 -1.72 0.68
CA PHE A 330 -4.35 -0.99 -0.52
C PHE A 330 -3.11 -0.37 -1.17
N TRP A 331 -2.72 -0.89 -2.33
CA TRP A 331 -1.45 -0.58 -2.97
C TRP A 331 -1.63 0.19 -4.28
N MET A 332 -0.96 1.35 -4.35
CA MET A 332 -0.93 2.25 -5.50
C MET A 332 0.48 2.27 -6.12
N ASN A 333 0.60 1.79 -7.36
CA ASN A 333 1.83 1.79 -8.15
C ASN A 333 1.80 2.87 -9.24
N THR A 334 0.62 3.12 -9.80
CA THR A 334 0.43 3.73 -11.13
C THR A 334 0.78 5.22 -11.21
N PHE A 335 1.05 5.86 -10.08
CA PHE A 335 1.47 7.26 -10.02
C PHE A 335 2.87 7.46 -9.40
N SER A 336 3.65 6.40 -9.17
CA SER A 336 4.96 6.52 -8.49
C SER A 336 6.10 5.68 -9.09
N HIS A 337 5.81 4.50 -9.62
CA HIS A 337 6.82 3.47 -9.93
C HIS A 337 7.92 3.91 -10.93
N ASP A 338 7.55 4.44 -12.11
CA ASP A 338 8.50 4.65 -13.24
C ASP A 338 9.11 6.06 -13.34
N ARG A 339 8.60 7.03 -12.58
CA ARG A 339 9.10 8.40 -12.60
C ARG A 339 9.08 9.00 -11.19
N LEU A 340 10.27 9.36 -10.72
CA LEU A 340 10.54 9.90 -9.38
C LEU A 340 9.58 11.01 -8.93
N SER A 341 9.19 11.87 -9.87
CA SER A 341 8.34 13.04 -9.59
C SER A 341 6.83 12.82 -9.78
N SER A 342 6.39 11.67 -10.29
CA SER A 342 4.97 11.37 -10.50
C SER A 342 4.09 11.44 -9.25
N PRO A 343 4.58 11.17 -8.02
CA PRO A 343 3.78 11.37 -6.81
C PRO A 343 3.22 12.79 -6.65
N SER A 344 3.89 13.80 -7.20
CA SER A 344 3.41 15.20 -7.13
C SER A 344 2.10 15.45 -7.87
N ARG A 345 1.74 14.61 -8.85
CA ARG A 345 0.43 14.68 -9.50
C ARG A 345 -0.71 14.36 -8.54
N MET A 346 -0.45 13.55 -7.53
CA MET A 346 -1.46 12.97 -6.64
C MET A 346 -1.40 13.53 -5.22
N ASP A 347 -0.52 14.49 -4.92
CA ASP A 347 -0.35 15.03 -3.57
C ASP A 347 -1.67 15.57 -2.99
N GLU A 348 -2.37 16.45 -3.72
CA GLU A 348 -3.64 17.00 -3.26
C GLU A 348 -4.74 15.93 -3.12
N LYS A 349 -4.78 14.97 -4.05
CA LYS A 349 -5.76 13.88 -4.05
C LYS A 349 -5.54 12.93 -2.88
N PHE A 350 -4.30 12.54 -2.63
CA PHE A 350 -3.96 11.65 -1.52
C PHE A 350 -4.12 12.36 -0.17
N LYS A 351 -3.71 13.63 -0.06
CA LYS A 351 -3.99 14.45 1.12
C LYS A 351 -5.49 14.52 1.42
N LYS A 352 -6.33 14.76 0.41
CA LYS A 352 -7.79 14.77 0.56
C LYS A 352 -8.34 13.39 0.97
N PHE A 353 -7.80 12.31 0.44
CA PHE A 353 -8.16 10.96 0.85
C PHE A 353 -7.86 10.71 2.34
N VAL A 354 -6.68 11.09 2.84
CA VAL A 354 -6.38 10.93 4.29
C VAL A 354 -7.22 11.88 5.15
N GLU A 355 -7.54 13.08 4.66
CA GLU A 355 -8.53 13.97 5.29
C GLU A 355 -9.89 13.30 5.45
N ASP A 356 -10.36 12.62 4.41
CA ASP A 356 -11.62 11.88 4.46
C ASP A 356 -11.57 10.75 5.48
N LEU A 357 -10.49 9.97 5.54
CA LEU A 357 -10.32 8.94 6.58
C LEU A 357 -10.39 9.54 7.99
N LYS A 358 -9.82 10.73 8.18
CA LYS A 358 -9.92 11.45 9.46
C LYS A 358 -11.35 11.90 9.74
N SER A 359 -12.03 12.56 8.80
CA SER A 359 -13.40 13.05 9.02
C SER A 359 -14.39 11.91 9.25
N GLU A 360 -14.14 10.75 8.63
CA GLU A 360 -14.89 9.52 8.85
C GLU A 360 -14.50 8.82 10.16
N GLY A 361 -13.59 9.37 10.98
CA GLY A 361 -13.19 8.83 12.28
C GLY A 361 -12.39 7.53 12.20
N ILE A 362 -11.76 7.21 11.07
CA ILE A 362 -10.97 5.99 10.88
C ILE A 362 -9.69 6.03 11.73
N LEU A 363 -9.06 7.20 11.82
CA LEU A 363 -7.85 7.43 12.63
C LEU A 363 -8.11 7.27 14.14
N ASP A 364 -9.36 7.39 14.59
CA ASP A 364 -9.75 7.20 15.99
C ASP A 364 -10.01 5.72 16.34
N ARG A 365 -10.05 4.85 15.33
CA ARG A 365 -10.40 3.43 15.47
C ARG A 365 -9.25 2.50 15.09
N SER A 366 -8.44 2.87 14.10
CA SER A 366 -7.48 1.96 13.46
C SER A 366 -6.05 2.50 13.52
N MET A 367 -5.08 1.59 13.49
CA MET A 367 -3.71 1.92 13.07
C MET A 367 -3.72 2.17 11.57
N VAL A 368 -3.49 3.42 11.16
CA VAL A 368 -3.40 3.78 9.73
C VAL A 368 -1.94 3.97 9.36
N VAL A 369 -1.51 3.30 8.30
CA VAL A 369 -0.13 3.23 7.83
C VAL A 369 -0.05 3.82 6.42
N VAL A 370 0.72 4.88 6.23
CA VAL A 370 1.14 5.39 4.91
C VAL A 370 2.58 4.95 4.71
N PHE A 371 2.82 4.07 3.74
CA PHE A 371 4.06 3.30 3.67
C PHE A 371 4.51 3.08 2.22
N ALA A 372 5.81 2.91 2.03
CA ALA A 372 6.40 2.39 0.81
C ALA A 372 7.26 1.16 1.13
N ASP A 373 7.23 0.17 0.26
CA ASP A 373 8.00 -1.07 0.32
C ASP A 373 9.49 -0.86 0.06
N HIS A 374 9.84 0.05 -0.85
CA HIS A 374 11.20 0.50 -1.14
C HIS A 374 11.23 1.97 -1.59
N GLY A 375 12.42 2.55 -1.71
CA GLY A 375 12.60 3.87 -2.32
C GLY A 375 12.59 3.83 -3.84
N TYR A 376 12.85 4.96 -4.48
CA TYR A 376 12.77 5.03 -5.94
C TYR A 376 13.94 4.30 -6.60
N ARG A 377 13.62 3.22 -7.31
CA ARG A 377 14.59 2.43 -8.06
C ARG A 377 14.88 3.00 -9.44
N GLY A 378 13.85 3.52 -10.10
CA GLY A 378 13.86 4.14 -11.42
C GLY A 378 14.40 3.28 -12.58
N PRO A 379 14.07 3.65 -13.84
CA PRO A 379 14.72 3.06 -15.00
C PRO A 379 16.21 3.49 -15.08
N PRO A 380 17.05 2.76 -15.84
CA PRO A 380 18.50 2.81 -15.74
C PRO A 380 19.20 4.12 -16.12
N VAL A 381 18.50 5.17 -16.62
CA VAL A 381 19.11 6.44 -17.04
C VAL A 381 18.10 7.61 -16.94
N PRO A 382 18.45 8.75 -16.33
CA PRO A 382 19.59 8.98 -15.45
C PRO A 382 19.36 8.34 -14.07
N ARG A 383 20.40 7.78 -13.47
CA ARG A 383 20.31 6.95 -12.26
C ARG A 383 20.28 7.83 -11.03
N TYR A 384 19.09 8.32 -10.67
CA TYR A 384 18.85 8.96 -9.38
C TYR A 384 19.52 8.18 -8.22
N LYS A 385 19.36 6.84 -8.21
CA LYS A 385 19.96 5.93 -7.22
C LYS A 385 21.51 5.87 -7.22
N ASP A 386 22.16 6.42 -8.23
CA ASP A 386 23.64 6.46 -8.32
C ASP A 386 24.20 7.77 -7.75
N THR A 387 23.35 8.75 -7.49
CA THR A 387 23.72 9.91 -6.68
C THR A 387 23.97 9.46 -5.23
N TYR A 388 24.76 10.22 -4.47
CA TYR A 388 25.12 9.82 -3.11
C TYR A 388 23.85 9.77 -2.24
N GLN A 389 23.03 10.82 -2.29
CA GLN A 389 21.75 10.83 -1.56
C GLN A 389 20.75 9.80 -2.12
N GLY A 390 20.65 9.64 -3.44
CA GLY A 390 19.70 8.71 -4.05
C GLY A 390 19.94 7.23 -3.68
N TRP A 391 21.20 6.84 -3.42
CA TRP A 391 21.53 5.50 -2.94
C TRP A 391 20.91 5.19 -1.57
N TYR A 392 20.89 6.18 -0.67
CA TYR A 392 20.23 6.08 0.64
C TYR A 392 18.71 6.09 0.48
N GLU A 393 18.19 6.99 -0.37
CA GLU A 393 16.76 7.12 -0.57
C GLU A 393 16.13 5.84 -1.16
N ASP A 394 16.81 5.11 -2.04
CA ASP A 394 16.39 3.78 -2.51
C ASP A 394 16.21 2.77 -1.35
N ARG A 395 17.02 2.86 -0.29
CA ARG A 395 17.02 1.95 0.87
C ARG A 395 16.08 2.38 2.00
N ASN A 396 15.73 3.67 2.05
CA ASN A 396 14.94 4.26 3.13
C ASN A 396 13.57 4.73 2.62
N PRO A 397 12.62 3.79 2.45
CA PRO A 397 11.24 4.13 2.10
C PRO A 397 10.56 4.96 3.17
N MET A 398 9.51 5.68 2.79
CA MET A 398 8.66 6.36 3.76
C MET A 398 7.88 5.37 4.64
N ASN A 399 7.70 5.71 5.91
CA ASN A 399 6.87 4.95 6.83
C ASN A 399 6.25 5.90 7.88
N PHE A 400 4.96 6.19 7.72
CA PHE A 400 4.19 7.04 8.62
C PHE A 400 3.07 6.22 9.23
N ILE A 401 3.02 6.15 10.56
CA ILE A 401 2.04 5.33 11.28
C ILE A 401 1.29 6.19 12.28
N SER A 402 -0.04 6.16 12.22
CA SER A 402 -0.91 6.71 13.26
C SER A 402 -1.44 5.59 14.15
N LEU A 403 -1.60 5.87 15.43
CA LEU A 403 -2.25 4.98 16.39
C LEU A 403 -3.43 5.72 17.01
N PRO A 404 -4.58 5.06 17.18
CA PRO A 404 -5.78 5.72 17.68
C PRO A 404 -5.62 6.06 19.17
N LYS A 405 -6.23 7.16 19.62
CA LYS A 405 -6.07 7.69 20.99
C LYS A 405 -6.30 6.64 22.09
N TRP A 406 -7.33 5.80 21.93
CA TRP A 406 -7.63 4.74 22.89
C TRP A 406 -6.47 3.75 23.07
N PHE A 407 -5.72 3.43 22.00
CA PHE A 407 -4.58 2.49 22.08
C PHE A 407 -3.42 3.14 22.84
N GLN A 408 -3.24 4.44 22.67
CA GLN A 408 -2.22 5.22 23.38
C GLN A 408 -2.52 5.24 24.89
N GLU A 409 -3.78 5.41 25.25
CA GLU A 409 -4.25 5.47 26.65
C GLU A 409 -4.27 4.09 27.33
N GLU A 410 -4.68 3.05 26.60
CA GLU A 410 -4.76 1.68 27.13
C GLU A 410 -3.38 1.01 27.22
N TYR A 411 -2.46 1.34 26.30
CA TYR A 411 -1.12 0.76 26.22
C TYR A 411 -0.01 1.83 26.25
N PRO A 412 0.09 2.65 27.31
CA PRO A 412 0.99 3.81 27.34
C PRO A 412 2.47 3.44 27.19
N LYS A 413 2.90 2.29 27.76
CA LYS A 413 4.28 1.81 27.59
C LYS A 413 4.58 1.37 26.15
N LYS A 414 3.62 0.71 25.48
CA LYS A 414 3.76 0.33 24.06
C LYS A 414 3.81 1.57 23.18
N TYR A 415 2.98 2.56 23.46
CA TYR A 415 2.98 3.83 22.73
C TYR A 415 4.28 4.62 22.94
N GLN A 416 4.80 4.67 24.16
CA GLN A 416 6.09 5.29 24.44
C GLN A 416 7.22 4.60 23.66
N ASN A 417 7.29 3.27 23.72
CA ASN A 417 8.26 2.49 22.94
C ASN A 417 8.11 2.78 21.43
N PHE A 418 6.89 2.84 20.90
CA PHE A 418 6.63 3.19 19.50
C PHE A 418 7.17 4.58 19.12
N LYS A 419 7.01 5.59 19.98
CA LYS A 419 7.55 6.94 19.76
C LYS A 419 9.07 6.99 19.84
N ASP A 420 9.68 6.21 20.73
CA ASP A 420 11.12 6.14 20.87
C ASP A 420 11.75 5.40 19.70
N ASN A 421 11.15 4.28 19.30
CA ASN A 421 11.59 3.43 18.20
C ASN A 421 11.48 4.11 16.83
N SER A 422 10.60 5.10 16.66
CA SER A 422 10.49 5.84 15.39
C SER A 422 11.76 6.63 15.04
N LYS A 423 12.69 6.76 16.00
CA LYS A 423 14.00 7.40 15.85
C LYS A 423 15.16 6.38 15.83
N LYS A 424 14.87 5.08 15.96
CA LYS A 424 15.87 4.00 15.99
C LYS A 424 15.87 3.22 14.68
N TYR A 425 17.00 2.63 14.33
CA TYR A 425 17.14 1.91 13.07
C TYR A 425 16.20 0.70 13.02
N THR A 426 15.21 0.75 12.14
CA THR A 426 14.12 -0.24 12.04
C THR A 426 14.06 -0.83 10.64
N SER A 427 13.50 -2.03 10.54
CA SER A 427 13.41 -2.80 9.31
C SER A 427 11.99 -3.29 9.05
N THR A 428 11.77 -3.82 7.85
CA THR A 428 10.53 -4.52 7.49
C THR A 428 10.20 -5.69 8.41
N TYR A 429 11.20 -6.38 8.97
CA TYR A 429 10.97 -7.49 9.89
C TYR A 429 10.46 -7.04 11.26
N ASP A 430 10.87 -5.86 11.74
CA ASP A 430 10.32 -5.27 12.97
C ASP A 430 8.84 -4.92 12.80
N PHE A 431 8.46 -4.48 11.60
CA PHE A 431 7.06 -4.22 11.27
C PHE A 431 6.25 -5.53 11.24
N TYR A 432 6.77 -6.61 10.64
CA TYR A 432 6.11 -7.93 10.72
C TYR A 432 5.85 -8.37 12.17
N LEU A 433 6.84 -8.22 13.06
CA LEU A 433 6.66 -8.51 14.49
C LEU A 433 5.65 -7.60 15.16
N THR A 434 5.54 -6.35 14.71
CA THR A 434 4.50 -5.42 15.17
C THR A 434 3.11 -5.92 14.79
N LEU A 435 2.90 -6.45 13.59
CA LEU A 435 1.62 -7.03 13.20
C LEU A 435 1.26 -8.26 14.04
N GLN A 436 2.25 -9.10 14.37
CA GLN A 436 2.03 -10.21 15.31
C GLN A 436 1.69 -9.71 16.72
N GLU A 437 2.36 -8.67 17.22
CA GLU A 437 2.08 -8.11 18.54
C GLU A 437 0.69 -7.44 18.61
N ILE A 438 0.20 -6.88 17.50
CA ILE A 438 -1.20 -6.41 17.38
C ILE A 438 -2.17 -7.56 17.65
N LEU A 439 -1.95 -8.71 17.02
CA LEU A 439 -2.78 -9.90 17.23
C LEU A 439 -2.67 -10.42 18.66
N ALA A 440 -1.46 -10.52 19.21
CA ALA A 440 -1.21 -10.94 20.60
C ALA A 440 -1.84 -9.98 21.63
N THR A 441 -1.95 -8.70 21.29
CA THR A 441 -2.60 -7.69 22.12
C THR A 441 -4.12 -7.75 21.98
N SER A 442 -4.63 -8.12 20.79
CA SER A 442 -6.06 -8.10 20.47
C SER A 442 -6.78 -9.42 20.81
N VAL A 443 -6.07 -10.55 20.88
CA VAL A 443 -6.64 -11.89 21.08
C VAL A 443 -5.83 -12.66 22.13
N GLU A 444 -6.51 -13.38 23.04
CA GLU A 444 -5.84 -14.08 24.15
C GLU A 444 -4.95 -15.25 23.73
N ASN A 445 -5.36 -16.02 22.71
CA ASN A 445 -4.71 -17.27 22.33
C ASN A 445 -3.84 -17.14 21.08
N TYR A 446 -3.25 -15.96 20.84
CA TYR A 446 -2.31 -15.77 19.75
C TYR A 446 -0.87 -15.75 20.29
N THR A 447 -0.05 -16.67 19.78
CA THR A 447 1.38 -16.72 20.10
C THR A 447 2.17 -16.17 18.94
N MET A 448 2.99 -15.16 19.20
CA MET A 448 3.92 -14.63 18.20
C MET A 448 4.93 -15.72 17.81
N THR A 449 5.03 -16.03 16.52
CA THR A 449 6.00 -16.98 15.96
C THR A 449 7.38 -16.36 15.76
N GLY A 450 7.49 -15.03 15.86
CA GLY A 450 8.73 -14.32 15.53
C GLY A 450 8.98 -14.24 14.02
N SER A 451 10.13 -13.69 13.62
CA SER A 451 10.58 -13.60 12.23
C SER A 451 11.67 -14.65 11.98
N LYS A 452 11.45 -15.55 11.01
CA LYS A 452 12.46 -16.56 10.63
C LYS A 452 13.69 -15.90 9.99
N ALA A 453 13.51 -14.75 9.36
CA ALA A 453 14.58 -13.99 8.74
C ALA A 453 15.39 -13.16 9.76
N CYS A 454 14.77 -12.73 10.86
CA CYS A 454 15.40 -11.87 11.85
C CYS A 454 14.94 -12.22 13.28
N PRO A 455 15.56 -13.22 13.93
CA PRO A 455 15.23 -13.61 15.32
C PRO A 455 15.52 -12.51 16.36
N THR A 456 16.39 -11.55 16.02
CA THR A 456 16.78 -10.41 16.86
C THR A 456 15.93 -9.17 16.62
N CYS A 457 14.96 -9.22 15.70
CA CYS A 457 14.07 -8.10 15.45
C CYS A 457 13.04 -7.99 16.57
N HIS A 458 12.44 -6.80 16.69
CA HIS A 458 11.49 -6.49 17.75
C HIS A 458 10.28 -5.76 17.16
N SER A 459 9.12 -5.87 17.79
CA SER A 459 8.01 -4.99 17.46
C SER A 459 8.34 -3.53 17.76
N PHE A 460 7.73 -2.61 17.02
CA PHE A 460 7.69 -1.19 17.34
C PHE A 460 7.06 -0.90 18.72
N PHE A 461 6.30 -1.82 19.30
CA PHE A 461 5.71 -1.69 20.65
C PHE A 461 6.61 -2.22 21.77
N ALA A 462 7.67 -2.96 21.43
CA ALA A 462 8.70 -3.42 22.36
C ALA A 462 9.89 -2.45 22.36
N GLU A 463 10.76 -2.52 23.36
CA GLU A 463 11.97 -1.69 23.37
C GLU A 463 12.97 -2.18 22.32
N ILE A 464 13.33 -1.32 21.34
CA ILE A 464 14.40 -1.61 20.38
C ILE A 464 15.71 -1.04 20.93
N PRO A 465 16.84 -1.77 20.91
CA PRO A 465 18.12 -1.25 21.39
C PRO A 465 18.61 -0.02 20.62
N ASP A 466 19.19 0.96 21.32
CA ASP A 466 19.77 2.17 20.70
C ASP A 466 20.98 1.87 19.81
N LYS A 467 21.78 0.87 20.23
CA LYS A 467 23.02 0.44 19.57
C LYS A 467 22.75 -0.75 18.64
N ARG A 468 22.02 -0.49 17.56
CA ARG A 468 21.64 -1.49 16.56
C ARG A 468 22.48 -1.38 15.28
N SER A 469 23.01 -2.51 14.80
CA SER A 469 23.64 -2.67 13.49
C SER A 469 22.63 -3.10 12.42
N CYS A 470 23.05 -3.14 11.15
CA CYS A 470 22.26 -3.78 10.09
C CYS A 470 21.96 -5.25 10.36
N ALA A 471 22.91 -6.00 10.90
CA ALA A 471 22.71 -7.42 11.24
C ALA A 471 21.66 -7.61 12.33
N ASP A 472 21.69 -6.76 13.38
CA ASP A 472 20.68 -6.74 14.44
C ASP A 472 19.26 -6.40 13.91
N ALA A 473 19.20 -5.70 12.76
CA ALA A 473 17.98 -5.36 12.03
C ALA A 473 17.62 -6.34 10.90
N GLY A 474 18.36 -7.43 10.74
CA GLY A 474 18.11 -8.40 9.67
C GLY A 474 18.39 -7.87 8.26
N ILE A 475 19.15 -6.79 8.13
CA ILE A 475 19.48 -6.15 6.86
C ILE A 475 20.89 -6.57 6.44
N SER A 476 21.01 -7.10 5.22
CA SER A 476 22.29 -7.54 4.63
C SER A 476 22.77 -6.51 3.58
N TYR A 477 22.74 -6.86 2.29
CA TYR A 477 23.20 -6.01 1.18
C TYR A 477 22.56 -4.61 1.14
N TRP A 478 21.33 -4.48 1.64
CA TRP A 478 20.56 -3.24 1.64
C TRP A 478 20.83 -2.33 2.84
N CYS A 479 21.89 -2.62 3.60
CA CYS A 479 22.34 -1.82 4.73
C CYS A 479 22.72 -0.40 4.29
N SER A 480 22.18 0.61 4.96
CA SER A 480 22.53 2.02 4.77
C SER A 480 23.54 2.53 5.80
N CYS A 481 24.02 1.68 6.72
CA CYS A 481 24.97 2.11 7.73
C CYS A 481 26.38 2.22 7.13
N GLU A 482 26.97 3.40 7.24
CA GLU A 482 28.42 3.55 7.18
C GLU A 482 28.98 3.15 8.56
N GLY A 483 29.94 2.23 8.59
CA GLY A 483 30.64 1.91 9.84
C GLY A 483 31.45 3.12 10.30
N LYS A 484 31.56 3.35 11.61
CA LYS A 484 32.55 4.31 12.12
C LYS A 484 33.92 3.85 11.64
N LYS A 485 34.59 4.65 10.80
CA LYS A 485 36.03 4.49 10.60
C LYS A 485 36.67 4.78 11.96
N ASN A 486 37.14 3.73 12.63
CA ASN A 486 38.01 3.86 13.80
C ASN A 486 39.29 4.59 13.41
#